data_AF-N8RL54-F1
#
_entry.id   AF-N8RL54-F1
#
_cell.length_a   1.000
_cell.length_b   1.000
_cell.length_c   1.000
_cell.angle_alpha   90.00
_cell.angle_beta   90.00
_cell.angle_gamma   90.00
#
_symmetry.space_group_name_H-M   'P 1'
#
loop_
_entity.id
_entity.type
_entity.pdbx_description
1 polymer ?
#
loop_
_entity_poly.entity_id
_entity_poly.type
_entity_poly.pdbx_seq_one_letter_code
_entity_poly.pdbx_strand_id
1 'polypeptide(L)'
;MKGKNRYYSRSRIAEAKFRQIIRFFAMDFTASDTAKLTSISVRSINTIYIKLRKKIAIQCEQISPFNGVVELDESYFGAHRVRGKRGCGASGKTIVFGLLKRDGNE
;
A
#
# COMPACT_ATOMS: atom_id res chain seq x y z
N MET A 1 14.79 -26.23 -24.29
CA MET A 1 13.52 -26.20 -23.54
C MET A 1 13.09 -24.75 -23.36
N LYS A 2 11.92 -24.33 -23.85
CA LYS A 2 11.41 -22.96 -23.68
C LYS A 2 11.32 -22.67 -22.17
N GLY A 3 12.23 -21.83 -21.67
CA GLY A 3 12.40 -21.57 -20.24
C GLY A 3 11.09 -21.13 -19.60
N LYS A 4 10.62 -21.92 -18.63
CA LYS A 4 9.48 -21.53 -17.78
C LYS A 4 9.83 -20.20 -17.10
N ASN A 5 8.88 -19.26 -17.11
CA ASN A 5 9.03 -17.99 -16.40
C ASN A 5 9.24 -18.24 -14.90
N ARG A 6 10.44 -17.92 -14.40
CA ARG A 6 10.83 -18.13 -12.99
C ARG A 6 10.00 -17.32 -12.00
N TYR A 7 9.54 -16.14 -12.42
CA TYR A 7 8.82 -15.20 -11.57
C TYR A 7 7.31 -15.44 -11.56
N TYR A 8 6.77 -16.03 -12.63
CA TYR A 8 5.33 -16.23 -12.78
C TYR A 8 5.00 -17.60 -13.40
N SER A 9 4.90 -18.60 -12.52
CA SER A 9 4.65 -19.99 -12.87
C SER A 9 3.31 -20.20 -13.58
N ARG A 10 3.23 -21.22 -14.45
CA ARG A 10 2.01 -21.63 -15.18
C ARG A 10 1.37 -20.51 -16.01
N SER A 11 2.13 -19.48 -16.37
CA SER A 11 1.67 -18.41 -17.23
C SER A 11 2.15 -18.58 -18.67
N ARG A 12 1.38 -18.05 -19.63
CA ARG A 12 1.79 -17.94 -21.04
C ARG A 12 2.63 -16.68 -21.31
N ILE A 13 3.03 -15.97 -20.25
CA ILE A 13 3.81 -14.72 -20.35
C ILE A 13 5.29 -15.07 -20.32
N ALA A 14 6.00 -14.68 -21.39
CA ALA A 14 7.45 -14.84 -21.48
C ALA A 14 8.16 -14.10 -20.33
N GLU A 15 9.27 -14.66 -19.84
CA GLU A 15 10.01 -14.09 -18.72
C GLU A 15 10.48 -12.66 -18.99
N ALA A 16 10.94 -12.36 -20.22
CA ALA A 16 11.35 -11.01 -20.62
C ALA A 16 10.20 -9.99 -20.49
N LYS A 17 8.99 -10.37 -20.94
CA LYS A 17 7.79 -9.54 -20.79
C LYS A 17 7.41 -9.37 -19.32
N PHE A 18 7.52 -10.42 -18.51
CA PHE A 18 7.25 -10.30 -17.07
C PHE A 18 8.23 -9.35 -16.36
N ARG A 19 9.52 -9.41 -16.70
CA ARG A 19 10.51 -8.43 -16.18
C ARG A 19 10.18 -7.00 -16.59
N GLN A 20 9.65 -6.80 -17.79
CA GLN A 20 9.16 -5.49 -18.24
C GLN A 20 7.97 -5.02 -17.39
N ILE A 21 7.01 -5.90 -17.07
CA ILE A 21 5.87 -5.58 -16.18
C ILE A 21 6.36 -5.15 -14.80
N ILE A 22 7.35 -5.84 -14.22
CA ILE A 22 7.94 -5.46 -12.93
C ILE A 22 8.53 -4.04 -12.99
N ARG A 23 9.25 -3.71 -14.07
CA ARG A 23 9.82 -2.37 -14.27
C ARG A 23 8.72 -1.30 -14.34
N PHE A 24 7.65 -1.55 -15.07
CA PHE A 24 6.52 -0.61 -15.15
C PHE A 24 5.81 -0.45 -13.81
N PHE A 25 5.65 -1.55 -13.06
CA PHE A 25 5.11 -1.48 -11.70
C PHE A 25 5.98 -0.62 -10.78
N ALA A 26 7.30 -0.74 -10.86
CA ALA A 26 8.24 0.05 -10.05
C ALA A 26 8.32 1.53 -10.46
N MET A 27 7.91 1.87 -11.68
CA MET A 27 7.79 3.26 -12.17
C MET A 27 6.39 3.85 -11.95
N ASP A 28 5.55 3.18 -11.15
CA ASP A 28 4.17 3.59 -10.85
C ASP A 28 3.24 3.74 -12.07
N PHE A 29 3.52 3.00 -13.15
CA PHE A 29 2.64 3.00 -14.31
C PHE A 29 1.32 2.32 -13.98
N THR A 30 0.21 2.87 -14.48
CA THR A 30 -1.10 2.26 -14.31
C THR A 30 -1.18 0.90 -15.00
N ALA A 31 -2.10 0.04 -14.54
CA ALA A 31 -2.32 -1.26 -15.18
C ALA A 31 -2.79 -1.12 -16.64
N SER A 32 -3.54 -0.05 -16.94
CA SER A 32 -4.02 0.25 -18.29
C SER A 32 -2.88 0.63 -19.22
N ASP A 33 -1.96 1.49 -18.79
CA ASP A 33 -0.80 1.90 -19.61
C ASP A 33 0.17 0.73 -19.80
N THR A 34 0.41 -0.03 -18.74
CA THR A 34 1.23 -1.23 -18.79
C THR A 34 0.66 -2.28 -19.73
N ALA A 35 -0.66 -2.46 -19.75
CA ALA A 35 -1.33 -3.35 -20.68
C ALA A 35 -1.13 -2.92 -22.15
N LYS A 36 -1.26 -1.62 -22.44
CA LYS A 36 -1.00 -1.05 -23.77
C LYS A 36 0.45 -1.27 -24.20
N LEU A 37 1.43 -0.98 -23.33
CA LEU A 37 2.86 -1.10 -23.61
C LEU A 37 3.36 -2.54 -23.73
N THR A 38 2.71 -3.49 -23.03
CA THR A 38 3.13 -4.90 -23.04
C THR A 38 2.33 -5.78 -24.00
N SER A 39 1.20 -5.27 -24.52
CA SER A 39 0.20 -6.01 -25.31
C SER A 39 -0.42 -7.20 -24.55
N ILE A 40 -0.64 -7.02 -23.25
CA ILE A 40 -1.26 -7.99 -22.35
C ILE A 40 -2.59 -7.43 -21.88
N SER A 41 -3.59 -8.27 -21.63
CA SER A 41 -4.89 -7.80 -21.15
C SER A 41 -4.75 -7.03 -19.82
N VAL A 42 -5.50 -5.94 -19.68
CA VAL A 42 -5.57 -5.13 -18.43
C VAL A 42 -5.93 -6.02 -17.23
N ARG A 43 -6.85 -6.99 -17.42
CA ARG A 43 -7.23 -7.96 -16.38
C ARG A 43 -6.04 -8.78 -15.87
N SER A 44 -5.18 -9.25 -16.78
CA SER A 44 -3.97 -10.00 -16.41
C SER A 44 -2.97 -9.10 -15.67
N ILE A 45 -2.75 -7.88 -16.14
CA ILE A 45 -1.85 -6.92 -15.48
C ILE A 45 -2.35 -6.57 -14.08
N ASN A 46 -3.63 -6.27 -13.91
CA ASN A 46 -4.25 -6.03 -12.60
C ASN A 46 -4.04 -7.20 -11.64
N THR A 47 -4.26 -8.43 -12.13
CA THR A 47 -4.01 -9.64 -11.33
C THR A 47 -2.54 -9.74 -10.88
N ILE A 48 -1.59 -9.42 -11.77
CA ILE A 48 -0.16 -9.41 -11.43
C ILE A 48 0.16 -8.32 -10.41
N TYR A 49 -0.34 -7.10 -10.61
CA TYR A 49 -0.12 -5.96 -9.73
C TYR A 49 -0.64 -6.22 -8.31
N ILE A 50 -1.83 -6.81 -8.17
CA ILE A 50 -2.36 -7.20 -6.86
C ILE A 50 -1.44 -8.21 -6.18
N LYS A 51 -0.94 -9.21 -6.91
CA LYS A 51 0.02 -10.19 -6.36
C LYS A 51 1.33 -9.55 -5.92
N LEU A 52 1.85 -8.59 -6.69
CA LEU A 52 3.05 -7.82 -6.33
C LEU A 52 2.82 -7.01 -5.05
N ARG A 53 1.72 -6.26 -4.97
CA ARG A 53 1.37 -5.49 -3.76
C ARG A 53 1.23 -6.37 -2.52
N LYS A 54 0.58 -7.54 -2.64
CA LYS A 54 0.50 -8.51 -1.53
C LYS A 54 1.87 -9.00 -1.07
N LYS A 55 2.79 -9.27 -2.01
CA LYS A 55 4.16 -9.67 -1.67
C LYS A 55 4.92 -8.57 -0.95
N ILE A 56 4.78 -7.32 -1.41
CA ILE A 56 5.37 -6.15 -0.74
C ILE A 56 4.78 -6.01 0.67
N ALA A 57 3.46 -6.08 0.82
CA ALA A 57 2.80 -5.98 2.12
C ALA A 57 3.31 -7.04 3.12
N ILE A 58 3.45 -8.29 2.70
CA ILE A 58 4.02 -9.36 3.53
C ILE A 58 5.46 -9.03 3.94
N GLN A 59 6.28 -8.53 3.02
CA GLN A 59 7.66 -8.17 3.30
C GLN A 59 7.76 -6.96 4.24
N CYS A 60 6.89 -5.98 4.07
CA CYS A 60 6.77 -4.83 4.95
C CYS A 60 6.37 -5.25 6.36
N GLU A 61 5.45 -6.20 6.51
CA GLU A 61 5.05 -6.74 7.82
C GLU A 61 6.22 -7.45 8.51
N GLN A 62 7.03 -8.22 7.78
CA GLN A 62 8.21 -8.89 8.34
C GLN A 62 9.30 -7.93 8.83
N ILE A 63 9.41 -6.76 8.21
CA ILE A 63 10.40 -5.73 8.57
C ILE A 63 9.76 -4.68 9.51
N SER A 64 8.45 -4.79 9.78
CA SER A 64 7.72 -3.78 10.54
C SER A 64 8.36 -3.63 11.93
N PRO A 65 8.74 -2.39 12.33
CA PRO A 65 9.23 -2.14 13.68
C PRO A 65 8.09 -2.20 14.71
N PHE A 66 6.84 -2.31 14.27
CA PHE A 66 5.66 -2.37 15.11
C PHE A 66 5.19 -3.82 15.25
N ASN A 67 4.99 -4.26 16.49
CA ASN A 67 4.26 -5.48 16.82
C ASN A 67 2.97 -5.08 17.57
N GLY A 68 1.89 -5.84 17.36
CA GLY A 68 0.62 -5.65 18.08
C GLY A 68 -0.46 -4.90 17.29
N VAL A 69 -1.49 -4.43 18.00
CA VAL A 69 -2.62 -3.71 17.41
C VAL A 69 -2.29 -2.22 17.33
N VAL A 70 -2.23 -1.70 16.10
CA VAL A 70 -2.15 -0.25 15.87
C VAL A 70 -3.55 0.33 15.93
N GLU A 71 -3.91 0.93 17.06
CA GLU A 71 -5.15 1.70 17.17
C GLU A 71 -4.98 3.04 16.45
N LEU A 72 -5.78 3.24 15.41
CA LEU A 72 -5.84 4.50 14.68
C LEU A 72 -6.92 5.35 15.34
N ASP A 73 -6.52 6.10 16.37
CA ASP A 73 -7.43 7.01 17.08
C ASP A 73 -7.55 8.33 16.31
N GLU A 74 -8.77 8.78 16.05
CA GLU A 74 -9.02 10.14 15.58
C GLU A 74 -8.81 11.10 16.75
N SER A 75 -7.56 11.49 16.98
CA SER A 75 -7.27 12.46 18.02
C SER A 75 -7.57 13.90 17.54
N TYR A 76 -8.29 14.65 18.36
CA TYR A 76 -8.66 16.04 18.13
C TYR A 76 -7.88 16.96 19.09
N PHE A 77 -6.91 17.73 18.58
CA PHE A 77 -6.05 18.61 19.39
C PHE A 77 -6.35 20.11 19.17
N GLY A 78 -5.76 20.99 19.98
CA GLY A 78 -5.71 22.44 19.70
C GLY A 78 -6.87 23.29 20.22
N ALA A 79 -7.97 22.70 20.69
CA ALA A 79 -9.09 23.47 21.25
C ALA A 79 -8.91 23.71 22.75
N HIS A 80 -8.89 24.98 23.18
CA HIS A 80 -9.07 25.33 24.59
C HIS A 80 -10.49 25.02 25.05
N ARG A 81 -10.64 24.56 26.31
CA ARG A 81 -11.94 24.23 26.89
C ARG A 81 -12.83 25.49 26.95
N VAL A 82 -13.93 25.48 26.20
CA VAL A 82 -14.99 26.48 26.28
C VAL A 82 -16.22 25.89 26.98
N ARG A 83 -16.71 26.53 28.05
CA ARG A 83 -17.90 26.08 28.78
C ARG A 83 -19.11 26.07 27.83
N GLY A 84 -19.80 24.93 27.73
CA GLY A 84 -20.97 24.75 26.86
C GLY A 84 -20.67 24.16 25.47
N LYS A 85 -19.40 24.16 25.00
CA LYS A 85 -19.00 23.48 23.76
C LYS A 85 -18.30 22.16 24.09
N ARG A 86 -18.93 21.03 23.77
CA ARG A 86 -18.44 19.66 24.04
C ARG A 86 -18.62 18.78 22.79
N GLY A 87 -17.93 17.65 22.74
CA GLY A 87 -18.04 16.66 21.67
C GLY A 87 -16.91 16.70 20.63
N CYS A 88 -16.80 15.63 19.84
CA CYS A 88 -15.92 15.56 18.66
C CYS A 88 -16.38 16.60 17.61
N GLY A 89 -15.44 17.27 16.94
CA GLY A 89 -15.76 18.33 15.97
C GLY A 89 -16.15 19.69 16.54
N ALA A 90 -16.06 19.92 17.86
CA ALA A 90 -16.22 21.26 18.43
C ALA A 90 -15.19 22.25 17.84
N SER A 91 -15.63 23.48 17.56
CA SER A 91 -14.84 24.54 16.91
C SER A 91 -13.45 24.73 17.56
N GLY A 92 -12.41 24.78 16.73
CA GLY A 92 -11.00 24.92 17.15
C GLY A 92 -10.25 23.60 17.34
N LYS A 93 -10.90 22.45 17.14
CA LYS A 93 -10.25 21.14 17.15
C LYS A 93 -9.61 20.85 15.79
N THR A 94 -8.29 20.64 15.77
CA THR A 94 -7.57 20.11 14.62
C THR A 94 -7.62 18.58 14.66
N ILE A 95 -8.15 17.99 13.59
CA ILE A 95 -8.11 16.53 13.40
C ILE A 95 -6.67 16.15 13.07
N VAL A 96 -6.09 15.27 13.86
CA VAL A 96 -4.76 14.73 13.59
C VAL A 96 -4.90 13.25 13.33
N PHE A 97 -4.65 12.85 12.09
CA PHE A 97 -4.43 11.45 11.73
C PHE A 97 -2.93 11.18 11.88
N GLY A 98 -2.54 10.38 12.87
CA GLY A 98 -1.12 10.09 13.10
C GLY A 98 -0.87 9.06 14.19
N LEU A 99 0.31 8.45 14.13
CA LEU A 99 0.83 7.57 15.18
C LEU A 99 1.44 8.42 16.30
N LEU A 100 0.78 8.48 17.46
CA LEU A 100 1.33 9.14 18.64
C LEU A 100 1.92 8.07 19.57
N LYS A 101 3.26 7.94 19.62
CA LYS A 101 3.93 7.10 20.63
C LYS A 101 3.73 7.75 22.00
N ARG A 102 2.87 7.16 22.86
CA ARG A 102 2.75 7.56 24.28
C ARG A 102 3.87 6.86 25.08
N ASP A 103 4.53 7.62 25.95
CA ASP A 103 5.54 7.13 26.90
C ASP A 103 6.66 6.29 26.26
N GLY A 104 7.47 6.91 25.40
CA GLY A 104 8.53 6.29 24.60
C GLY A 104 9.66 5.59 25.39
N ASN A 105 9.34 4.53 26.11
CA ASN A 105 10.27 3.55 26.62
C ASN A 105 10.23 2.34 25.67
N GLU A 106 11.26 2.30 24.82
CA GLU A 106 11.68 1.23 23.89
C GLU A 106 10.58 0.62 23.01
#